data_AF-A0AAD1ERT8-F1
#
_entry.id   AF-A0AAD1ERT8-F1
#
_cell.length_a   1.000
_cell.length_b   1.000
_cell.length_c   1.000
_cell.angle_alpha   90.00
_cell.angle_beta   90.00
_cell.angle_gamma   90.00
#
_symmetry.space_group_name_H-M   'P 1'
#
loop_
_entity.id
_entity.type
_entity.pdbx_description
1 polymer ?
#
loop_
_entity_poly.entity_id
_entity_poly.type
_entity_poly.pdbx_seq_one_letter_code
_entity_poly.pdbx_strand_id
1 'polypeptide(L)'
;MGSNLSFRYLTTQHTDAQPQVVKYISFASEFYRDPTPQLAYFPKSVQTLVIGGQIFGAKGDWAVSLAGVKRYEKELKAAGVPTSLYIYRGTPIGAYHSSLHQNPCIDAEILQFLFT
;
A
#
# COMPACT_ATOMS: atom_id res chain seq x y z
N MET A 1 7.35 -7.01 -1.82
CA MET A 1 7.24 -8.19 -0.92
C MET A 1 6.87 -7.83 0.52
N GLY A 2 7.51 -6.83 1.15
CA GLY A 2 7.20 -6.43 2.54
C GLY A 2 5.72 -6.17 2.82
N SER A 3 5.04 -5.42 1.94
CA SER A 3 3.60 -5.15 2.06
C SER A 3 2.73 -6.41 2.14
N ASN A 4 3.07 -7.46 1.38
CA ASN A 4 2.32 -8.72 1.43
C ASN A 4 2.50 -9.43 2.79
N LEU A 5 3.68 -9.34 3.40
CA LEU A 5 3.94 -9.93 4.71
C LEU A 5 3.20 -9.17 5.81
N SER A 6 3.25 -7.83 5.78
CA SER A 6 2.53 -6.98 6.74
C SER A 6 1.01 -7.08 6.57
N PHE A 7 0.50 -7.17 5.33
CA PHE A 7 -0.91 -7.43 5.06
C PHE A 7 -1.33 -8.78 5.66
N ARG A 8 -0.55 -9.85 5.39
CA ARG A 8 -0.82 -11.17 5.99
C ARG A 8 -0.83 -11.12 7.51
N TYR A 9 0.12 -10.41 8.12
CA TYR A 9 0.15 -10.21 9.56
C TYR A 9 -1.15 -9.56 10.08
N LEU A 10 -1.62 -8.49 9.42
CA LEU A 10 -2.86 -7.80 9.78
C LEU A 10 -4.11 -8.66 9.62
N THR A 11 -4.09 -9.63 8.71
CA THR A 11 -5.24 -10.49 8.42
C THR A 11 -5.16 -11.87 9.07
N THR A 12 -4.10 -12.15 9.82
CA THR A 12 -3.92 -13.41 10.56
C THR A 12 -4.56 -13.27 11.94
N GLN A 13 -5.31 -14.28 12.36
CA GLN A 13 -5.77 -14.37 13.75
C GLN A 13 -4.59 -14.77 14.63
N HIS A 14 -4.17 -13.87 15.51
CA HIS A 14 -3.10 -14.11 16.48
C HIS A 14 -3.70 -14.65 17.78
N THR A 15 -3.01 -15.59 18.43
CA THR A 15 -3.43 -16.17 19.70
C THR A 15 -3.03 -15.32 20.91
N ASP A 16 -1.96 -14.54 20.76
CA ASP A 16 -1.40 -13.67 21.79
C ASP A 16 -1.71 -12.19 21.52
N ALA A 17 -1.71 -11.37 22.58
CA ALA A 17 -1.90 -9.93 22.47
C ALA A 17 -0.85 -9.29 21.55
N GLN A 18 -1.30 -8.68 20.46
CA GLN A 18 -0.46 -7.95 19.50
C GLN A 18 -0.60 -6.44 19.66
N PRO A 19 0.44 -5.67 19.32
CA PRO A 19 0.31 -4.22 19.13
C PRO A 19 -0.82 -3.91 18.14
N GLN A 20 -1.65 -2.93 18.49
CA GLN A 20 -2.72 -2.49 17.60
C GLN A 20 -2.15 -1.54 16.55
N VAL A 21 -2.24 -1.95 15.28
CA VAL A 21 -1.87 -1.08 14.16
C VAL A 21 -2.95 0.00 14.01
N VAL A 22 -2.52 1.26 13.93
CA VAL A 22 -3.42 2.41 13.73
C VAL A 22 -3.39 2.88 12.27
N LYS A 23 -2.18 2.88 11.68
CA LYS A 23 -1.91 3.34 10.32
C LYS A 23 -1.07 2.30 9.57
N TYR A 24 -1.44 2.01 8.33
CA TYR A 24 -0.80 1.01 7.48
C TYR A 24 -0.43 1.61 6.12
N ILE A 25 0.83 1.46 5.71
CA ILE A 25 1.32 1.98 4.44
C ILE A 25 1.76 0.82 3.56
N SER A 26 1.32 0.83 2.30
CA SER A 26 1.68 -0.18 1.30
C SER A 26 2.39 0.48 0.12
N PHE A 27 3.63 0.08 -0.13
CA PHE A 27 4.42 0.53 -1.28
C PHE A 27 4.36 -0.46 -2.42
N ALA A 28 4.10 0.02 -3.63
CA ALA A 28 4.26 -0.71 -4.88
C ALA A 28 3.81 -2.17 -4.74
N SER A 29 2.54 -2.36 -4.40
CA SER A 29 2.00 -3.67 -4.08
C SER A 29 0.67 -3.90 -4.78
N GLU A 30 0.41 -5.17 -5.07
CA GLU A 30 -0.79 -5.62 -5.74
C GLU A 30 -1.22 -6.99 -5.19
N PHE A 31 -2.51 -7.29 -5.33
CA PHE A 31 -3.03 -8.61 -4.99
C PHE A 31 -2.85 -9.58 -6.16
N TYR A 32 -2.00 -10.60 -5.95
CA TYR A 32 -1.78 -11.66 -6.93
C TYR A 32 -2.90 -12.71 -6.98
N ARG A 33 -3.78 -12.75 -5.97
CA ARG A 33 -4.93 -13.65 -5.85
C ARG A 33 -6.15 -12.85 -5.39
N ASP A 34 -7.33 -13.48 -5.35
CA ASP A 34 -8.50 -12.88 -4.73
C ASP A 34 -8.23 -12.60 -3.24
N PRO A 35 -8.28 -11.32 -2.79
CA PRO A 35 -8.00 -10.95 -1.41
C PRO A 35 -9.23 -11.02 -0.49
N THR A 36 -10.42 -11.34 -1.02
CA THR A 36 -11.70 -11.28 -0.29
C THR A 36 -11.66 -12.00 1.07
N PRO A 37 -11.15 -13.25 1.16
CA PRO A 37 -11.08 -13.95 2.44
C PRO A 37 -10.17 -13.24 3.47
N GLN A 38 -9.04 -12.70 3.04
CA GLN A 38 -8.11 -12.00 3.92
C GLN A 38 -8.66 -10.63 4.36
N LEU A 39 -9.31 -9.91 3.45
CA LEU A 39 -9.91 -8.60 3.73
C LEU A 39 -11.08 -8.65 4.72
N ALA A 40 -11.73 -9.81 4.87
CA ALA A 40 -12.72 -10.03 5.92
C ALA A 40 -12.12 -9.89 7.33
N TYR A 41 -10.84 -10.23 7.49
CA TYR A 41 -10.10 -10.13 8.75
C TYR A 41 -9.29 -8.84 8.90
N PHE A 42 -9.21 -8.01 7.86
CA PHE A 42 -8.45 -6.75 7.93
C PHE A 42 -9.14 -5.77 8.91
N PRO A 43 -8.42 -5.19 9.90
CA PRO A 43 -9.03 -4.30 10.88
C PRO A 43 -9.60 -3.02 10.24
N LYS A 44 -10.90 -2.77 10.45
CA LYS A 44 -11.61 -1.65 9.80
C LYS A 44 -11.31 -0.27 10.38
N SER A 45 -10.71 -0.24 11.58
CA SER A 45 -10.24 0.99 12.23
C SER A 45 -8.88 1.47 11.71
N VAL A 46 -8.13 0.62 11.00
CA VAL A 46 -6.81 0.96 10.46
C VAL A 46 -6.98 1.92 9.29
N GLN A 47 -6.34 3.07 9.37
CA GLN A 47 -6.20 3.97 8.22
C GLN A 47 -5.11 3.43 7.30
N THR A 48 -5.30 3.53 5.99
CA THR A 48 -4.34 3.00 5.02
C THR A 48 -3.92 4.03 3.99
N LEU A 49 -2.64 3.97 3.61
CA LEU A 49 -2.06 4.72 2.50
C LEU A 49 -1.45 3.73 1.52
N VAL A 50 -1.92 3.75 0.28
CA VAL A 50 -1.37 2.96 -0.83
C VAL A 50 -0.53 3.87 -1.71
N ILE A 51 0.73 3.50 -1.92
CA ILE A 51 1.70 4.28 -2.71
C ILE A 51 2.11 3.47 -3.94
N GLY A 52 2.07 4.09 -5.12
CA GLY A 52 2.58 3.51 -6.36
C GLY A 52 3.47 4.48 -7.14
N GLY A 53 4.34 3.92 -7.98
CA GLY A 53 5.15 4.68 -8.93
C GLY A 53 4.60 4.63 -10.35
N GLN A 54 4.85 5.70 -11.12
CA GLN A 54 4.59 5.76 -12.55
C GLN A 54 5.76 6.44 -13.26
N ILE A 55 6.55 5.66 -14.00
CA ILE A 55 7.69 6.17 -14.77
C ILE A 55 7.22 6.71 -16.12
N PHE A 56 7.49 7.97 -16.46
CA PHE A 56 7.24 8.57 -17.79
C PHE A 56 5.86 8.28 -18.40
N GLY A 57 4.80 8.21 -17.58
CA GLY A 57 3.45 7.86 -18.06
C GLY A 57 3.24 6.38 -18.40
N ALA A 58 4.22 5.51 -18.14
CA ALA A 58 4.11 4.07 -18.27
C ALA A 58 3.00 3.50 -17.38
N LYS A 59 2.74 2.20 -17.52
CA LYS A 59 1.69 1.49 -16.77
C LYS A 59 2.18 0.99 -15.40
N GLY A 60 3.21 1.58 -14.81
CA GLY A 60 3.77 1.18 -13.52
C GLY A 60 5.17 1.73 -13.23
N ASP A 61 5.82 1.14 -12.24
CA ASP A 61 7.17 1.49 -11.73
C ASP A 61 8.29 0.57 -12.28
N TRP A 62 7.99 -0.15 -13.37
CA TRP A 62 8.79 -1.21 -13.99
C TRP A 62 8.95 -2.52 -13.20
N ALA A 63 8.28 -2.69 -12.07
CA ALA A 63 8.15 -3.99 -11.39
C ALA A 63 6.70 -4.35 -11.05
N VAL A 64 5.91 -3.35 -10.68
CA VAL A 64 4.52 -3.46 -10.27
C VAL A 64 3.65 -2.56 -11.15
N SER A 65 2.51 -3.09 -11.55
CA SER A 65 1.60 -2.37 -12.44
C SER A 65 0.80 -1.31 -11.68
N LEU A 66 0.61 -0.14 -12.29
CA LEU A 66 -0.26 0.91 -11.78
C LEU A 66 -1.71 0.42 -11.63
N ALA A 67 -2.14 -0.46 -12.52
CA ALA A 67 -3.45 -1.12 -12.43
C ALA A 67 -3.54 -2.01 -11.18
N GLY A 68 -2.48 -2.76 -10.87
CA GLY A 68 -2.37 -3.59 -9.67
C GLY A 68 -2.43 -2.77 -8.39
N VAL A 69 -1.70 -1.65 -8.32
CA VAL A 69 -1.73 -0.73 -7.17
C VAL A 69 -3.13 -0.12 -6.99
N LYS A 70 -3.76 0.34 -8.08
CA LYS A 70 -5.13 0.89 -8.03
C LYS A 70 -6.16 -0.17 -7.64
N ARG A 71 -6.01 -1.40 -8.13
CA ARG A 71 -6.86 -2.51 -7.71
C ARG A 71 -6.69 -2.77 -6.22
N TYR A 72 -5.46 -2.81 -5.71
CA TYR A 72 -5.18 -3.00 -4.30
C TYR A 72 -5.91 -1.98 -3.41
N GLU A 73 -5.84 -0.69 -3.76
CA GLU A 73 -6.59 0.35 -3.07
C GLU A 73 -8.11 0.16 -3.19
N LYS A 74 -8.62 -0.15 -4.39
CA LYS A 74 -10.05 -0.35 -4.61
C LYS A 74 -10.62 -1.48 -3.75
N GLU A 75 -9.91 -2.60 -3.64
CA GLU A 75 -10.35 -3.76 -2.84
C GLU A 75 -10.35 -3.41 -1.33
N LEU A 76 -9.38 -2.65 -0.84
CA LEU A 76 -9.39 -2.15 0.55
C LEU A 76 -10.60 -1.25 0.82
N LYS A 77 -10.89 -0.31 -0.08
CA LYS A 77 -12.07 0.56 0.02
C LYS A 77 -13.38 -0.24 -0.05
N ALA A 78 -13.47 -1.20 -0.96
CA ALA A 78 -14.64 -2.07 -1.09
C ALA A 78 -14.88 -2.90 0.17
N ALA A 79 -13.81 -3.27 0.88
CA ALA A 79 -13.88 -3.94 2.17
C ALA A 79 -14.16 -2.98 3.36
N GLY A 80 -14.46 -1.70 3.11
CA GLY A 80 -14.77 -0.71 4.14
C GLY A 80 -13.56 -0.19 4.92
N VAL A 81 -12.35 -0.31 4.38
CA VAL A 81 -11.12 0.19 5.02
C VAL A 81 -10.87 1.65 4.61
N PRO A 82 -10.66 2.58 5.56
CA PRO A 82 -10.26 3.95 5.25
C PRO A 82 -8.94 3.97 4.48
N THR A 83 -8.98 4.36 3.21
CA THR A 83 -7.84 4.19 2.29
C THR A 83 -7.61 5.43 1.43
N SER A 84 -6.36 5.89 1.40
CA SER A 84 -5.86 6.92 0.49
C SER A 84 -4.91 6.32 -0.54
N LEU A 85 -4.85 6.92 -1.74
CA LEU A 85 -3.95 6.52 -2.82
C LEU A 85 -3.04 7.68 -3.20
N TYR A 86 -1.74 7.44 -3.20
CA TYR A 86 -0.73 8.35 -3.73
C TYR A 86 0.04 7.70 -4.87
N ILE A 87 0.02 8.33 -6.06
CA ILE A 87 0.80 7.88 -7.22
C ILE A 87 1.88 8.90 -7.51
N TYR A 88 3.13 8.56 -7.19
CA TYR A 88 4.27 9.36 -7.58
C TYR A 88 4.53 9.19 -9.08
N ARG A 89 4.47 10.30 -9.83
CA ARG A 89 4.75 10.34 -11.27
C ARG A 89 6.08 11.01 -11.49
N GLY A 90 7.00 10.34 -12.16
CA GLY A 90 8.34 10.88 -12.33
C GLY A 90 9.20 10.09 -13.31
N THR A 91 10.50 10.32 -13.22
CA THR A 91 11.52 9.60 -13.97
C THR A 91 11.93 8.33 -13.22
N PRO A 92 12.73 7.41 -13.83
CA PRO A 92 13.25 6.24 -13.14
C PRO A 92 14.04 6.55 -11.87
N ILE A 93 14.55 7.77 -11.70
CA ILE A 93 15.32 8.16 -10.51
C ILE A 93 14.44 8.15 -9.24
N GLY A 94 13.17 8.55 -9.35
CA GLY A 94 12.27 8.66 -8.18
C GLY A 94 11.02 7.80 -8.26
N ALA A 95 10.64 7.31 -9.45
CA ALA A 95 9.43 6.52 -9.67
C ALA A 95 9.69 5.03 -9.91
N TYR A 96 10.96 4.59 -9.96
CA TYR A 96 11.31 3.18 -10.08
C TYR A 96 11.06 2.43 -8.79
N HIS A 97 10.62 1.18 -8.91
CA HIS A 97 10.23 0.31 -7.79
C HIS A 97 11.19 0.39 -6.59
N SER A 98 12.49 0.20 -6.83
CA SER A 98 13.51 0.19 -5.77
C SER A 98 13.91 1.60 -5.30
N SER A 99 13.51 2.66 -6.00
CA SER A 99 13.80 4.05 -5.61
C SER A 99 12.64 4.72 -4.85
N LEU A 100 11.43 4.15 -4.91
CA LEU A 100 10.24 4.76 -4.29
C LEU A 100 10.40 4.98 -2.78
N HIS A 101 11.07 4.06 -2.07
CA HIS A 101 11.31 4.17 -0.63
C HIS A 101 12.49 5.07 -0.26
N GLN A 102 13.15 5.68 -1.25
CA GLN A 102 14.26 6.63 -1.08
C GLN A 102 13.85 8.03 -1.57
N ASN A 103 12.59 8.20 -1.98
CA ASN A 103 12.12 9.41 -2.63
C ASN A 103 11.59 10.40 -1.58
N PRO A 104 12.17 11.61 -1.46
CA PRO A 104 11.78 12.57 -0.43
C PRO A 104 10.34 13.09 -0.58
N CYS A 105 9.78 13.08 -1.80
CA CYS A 105 8.37 13.42 -1.99
C CYS A 105 7.44 12.36 -1.41
N ILE A 106 7.86 11.09 -1.48
CA ILE A 106 7.14 9.98 -0.88
C ILE A 106 7.29 10.02 0.65
N ASP A 107 8.49 10.33 1.15
CA ASP A 107 8.71 10.51 2.59
C ASP A 107 7.83 11.63 3.17
N ALA A 108 7.66 12.74 2.46
CA ALA A 108 6.76 13.81 2.87
C ALA A 108 5.30 13.35 2.98
N GLU A 109 4.82 12.56 2.00
CA GLU A 109 3.46 11.99 2.03
C GLU A 109 3.28 11.01 3.19
N ILE A 110 4.30 10.17 3.47
CA ILE A 110 4.30 9.26 4.62
C ILE A 110 4.22 10.05 5.93
N LEU A 111 5.04 11.10 6.09
CA LEU A 111 5.05 11.93 7.29
C LEU A 111 3.69 12.59 7.52
N GLN A 112 3.11 13.16 6.46
CA GLN A 112 1.77 13.72 6.51
C GLN A 112 0.77 12.67 6.97
N PHE A 113 0.75 11.50 6.32
CA PHE A 113 -0.17 10.43 6.67
C PHE A 113 0.03 9.89 8.09
N LEU A 114 1.27 9.79 8.59
CA LEU A 114 1.54 9.25 9.92
C LEU A 114 1.16 10.23 11.04
N PHE A 115 1.38 11.52 10.86
CA PHE A 115 1.29 12.51 11.94
C PHE A 115 0.09 13.46 11.88
N THR A 116 -0.81 13.30 10.90
CA THR A 116 -2.14 13.96 10.89
C THR A 116 -3.26 12.94 10.85
#